data_AF-A0A8T1TU79-F1
#
_entry.id   AF-A0A8T1TU79-F1
#
_cell.length_a   1.000
_cell.length_b   1.000
_cell.length_c   1.000
_cell.angle_alpha   90.00
_cell.angle_beta   90.00
_cell.angle_gamma   90.00
#
_symmetry.space_group_name_H-M   'P 1'
#
loop_
_entity.id
_entity.type
_entity.pdbx_description
1 polymer ?
#
loop_
_entity_poly.entity_id
_entity_poly.type
_entity_poly.pdbx_seq_one_letter_code
_entity_poly.pdbx_strand_id
1 'polypeptide(L)'
;MITQITRLNHYGAHSIRKGVATFSCSVTTGGPSIVSACLRVGWSFGGVHDGYIRYESAGYQYLGRVVAGLPLNQAEFAALPPHFGDNNAQCVDSSVTEMFPGLKDTSTLQDILKLCIASLVHHHDHLKEILPTSHPLLSSYLFRHPEVMTQL
;
A
#
# COMPACT_ATOMS: atom_id res chain seq x y z
N MET A 1 12.95 18.07 24.87
CA MET A 1 14.25 17.37 24.67
C MET A 1 14.17 16.65 23.35
N ILE A 2 14.33 17.40 22.26
CA ILE A 2 14.35 16.88 20.89
C ILE A 2 15.82 16.87 20.50
N THR A 3 16.47 15.73 20.66
CA THR A 3 17.87 15.53 20.31
C THR A 3 17.96 14.43 19.27
N GLN A 4 18.25 14.83 18.04
CA GLN A 4 18.92 14.09 16.97
C GLN A 4 18.57 12.61 16.79
N ILE A 5 17.68 12.34 15.83
CA ILE A 5 17.76 11.10 15.02
C ILE A 5 18.33 11.49 13.65
N THR A 6 19.62 11.79 13.62
CA THR A 6 20.44 11.75 12.40
C THR A 6 21.40 10.58 12.53
N ARG A 7 20.86 9.35 12.49
CA ARG A 7 21.65 8.17 12.17
C ARG A 7 21.51 7.91 10.66
N LEU A 8 22.43 8.45 9.89
CA LEU A 8 22.75 7.99 8.53
C LEU A 8 23.35 6.58 8.62
N ASN A 9 22.53 5.60 9.00
CA ASN A 9 22.87 4.21 8.76
C ASN A 9 22.64 3.97 7.27
N HIS A 10 23.70 3.79 6.50
CA HIS A 10 23.64 3.40 5.09
C HIS A 10 22.95 2.04 4.95
N TYR A 11 21.61 2.01 4.89
CA TYR A 11 20.80 0.83 4.55
C TYR A 11 20.88 0.45 3.04
N GLY A 12 21.92 0.90 2.34
CA GLY A 12 21.99 0.91 0.88
C GLY A 12 22.17 -0.45 0.22
N ALA A 13 22.80 -1.42 0.91
CA ALA A 13 23.17 -2.70 0.30
C ALA A 13 22.53 -3.94 0.93
N HIS A 14 21.88 -3.88 2.09
CA HIS A 14 21.25 -5.04 2.73
C HIS A 14 19.91 -4.67 3.37
N SER A 15 19.07 -3.93 2.64
CA SER A 15 17.73 -3.55 3.10
C SER A 15 16.65 -4.52 2.62
N ILE A 16 15.45 -4.40 3.20
CA ILE A 16 14.24 -5.10 2.78
C ILE A 16 13.97 -4.99 1.27
N ARG A 17 14.44 -3.92 0.63
CA ARG A 17 14.39 -3.76 -0.83
C ARG A 17 15.09 -4.88 -1.60
N LYS A 18 16.22 -5.40 -1.10
CA LYS A 18 16.87 -6.56 -1.75
C LYS A 18 16.06 -7.85 -1.57
N GLY A 19 15.46 -8.04 -0.39
CA GLY A 19 14.57 -9.16 -0.12
C GLY A 19 13.38 -9.18 -1.08
N VAL A 20 12.83 -8.01 -1.42
CA VAL A 20 11.77 -7.85 -2.43
C VAL A 20 12.19 -8.36 -3.81
N ALA A 21 13.39 -8.02 -4.28
CA ALA A 21 13.90 -8.54 -5.56
C ALA A 21 14.05 -10.06 -5.54
N THR A 22 14.63 -10.61 -4.47
CA THR A 22 14.75 -12.08 -4.35
C THR A 22 13.36 -12.72 -4.33
N PHE A 23 12.49 -12.31 -3.42
CA PHE A 23 11.15 -12.89 -3.25
C PHE A 23 10.33 -12.88 -4.53
N SER A 24 10.33 -11.76 -5.26
CA SER A 24 9.55 -11.62 -6.48
C SER A 24 10.13 -12.37 -7.68
N CYS A 25 11.44 -12.62 -7.71
CA CYS A 25 12.12 -13.29 -8.83
C CYS A 25 12.47 -14.78 -8.55
N SER A 26 12.45 -15.25 -7.30
CA SER A 26 13.02 -16.56 -6.92
C SER A 26 12.08 -17.75 -7.02
N VAL A 27 10.85 -17.59 -7.53
CA VAL A 27 9.79 -18.62 -7.37
C VAL A 27 9.02 -18.93 -8.66
N THR A 28 9.34 -18.32 -9.81
CA THR A 28 8.54 -18.53 -11.03
C THR A 28 9.32 -18.33 -12.33
N THR A 29 8.94 -19.06 -13.39
CA THR A 29 9.36 -18.81 -14.78
C THR A 29 8.61 -17.63 -15.42
N GLY A 30 7.51 -17.16 -14.81
CA GLY A 30 6.74 -15.97 -15.19
C GLY A 30 6.94 -14.81 -14.21
N GLY A 31 8.19 -14.51 -13.85
CA GLY A 31 8.52 -13.45 -12.90
C GLY A 31 8.21 -12.04 -13.43
N PRO A 32 8.24 -11.02 -12.55
CA PRO A 32 8.13 -9.63 -12.97
C PRO A 32 9.28 -9.28 -13.91
N SER A 33 9.06 -8.34 -14.82
CA SER A 33 10.14 -7.82 -15.66
C SER A 33 11.31 -7.36 -14.78
N ILE A 34 12.54 -7.76 -15.15
CA ILE A 34 13.77 -7.37 -14.45
C ILE A 34 13.86 -5.84 -14.30
N VAL A 35 13.31 -5.11 -15.27
CA VAL A 35 13.21 -3.65 -15.24
C VAL A 35 12.38 -3.17 -14.07
N SER A 36 11.17 -3.71 -13.91
CA SER A 36 10.26 -3.35 -12.82
C SER A 36 10.89 -3.71 -11.46
N ALA A 37 11.54 -4.87 -11.37
CA ALA A 37 12.23 -5.29 -10.15
C ALA A 37 13.36 -4.34 -9.77
N CYS A 38 14.28 -4.03 -10.70
CA CYS A 38 15.40 -3.12 -10.48
C CYS A 38 14.94 -1.71 -10.10
N LEU A 39 13.97 -1.14 -10.84
CA LEU A 39 13.45 0.18 -10.53
C LEU A 39 12.72 0.22 -9.17
N ARG A 40 12.01 -0.85 -8.78
CA ARG A 40 11.34 -0.97 -7.46
C ARG A 40 12.33 -0.97 -6.29
N VAL A 41 13.50 -1.58 -6.48
CA VAL A 41 14.54 -1.67 -5.44
C VAL A 41 15.56 -0.53 -5.51
N GLY A 42 15.43 0.35 -6.50
CA GLY A 42 16.28 1.53 -6.69
C GLY A 42 17.65 1.20 -7.29
N TRP A 43 17.73 0.15 -8.12
CA TRP A 43 18.95 -0.19 -8.86
C TRP A 43 18.95 0.51 -10.21
N SER A 44 20.11 1.09 -10.56
CA SER A 44 20.41 1.60 -11.90
C SER A 44 20.82 0.43 -12.79
N PHE A 45 20.36 0.41 -14.05
CA PHE A 45 20.89 -0.48 -15.08
C PHE A 45 22.19 0.06 -15.68
N GLY A 46 22.39 1.38 -15.58
CA GLY A 46 23.60 2.07 -16.02
C GLY A 46 23.65 2.31 -17.52
N GLY A 47 24.41 3.33 -17.90
CA GLY A 47 24.69 3.67 -19.30
C GLY A 47 23.42 4.00 -20.09
N VAL A 48 23.30 3.42 -21.28
CA VAL A 48 22.20 3.70 -22.21
C VAL A 48 20.85 3.16 -21.70
N HIS A 49 20.85 2.07 -20.93
CA HIS A 49 19.62 1.39 -20.52
C HIS A 49 18.74 2.27 -19.63
N ASP A 50 19.32 3.06 -18.72
CA ASP A 50 18.55 3.97 -17.85
C ASP A 50 17.83 5.09 -18.62
N GLY A 51 18.33 5.48 -19.81
CA GLY A 51 17.72 6.51 -20.64
C GLY A 51 16.59 6.00 -21.55
N TYR A 52 16.64 4.72 -21.93
CA TYR A 52 15.70 4.12 -22.89
C TYR A 52 14.65 3.24 -22.23
N ILE A 53 15.00 2.56 -21.13
CA ILE A 53 14.11 1.67 -20.42
C ILE A 53 13.34 2.48 -19.38
N ARG A 54 12.05 2.67 -19.65
CA ARG A 54 11.17 3.49 -18.81
C ARG A 54 10.26 2.64 -17.93
N TYR A 55 9.67 3.32 -16.95
CA TYR A 55 8.59 2.81 -16.12
C TYR A 55 7.48 2.20 -16.97
N GLU A 56 7.09 0.97 -16.63
CA GLU A 56 6.02 0.22 -17.28
C GLU A 56 4.97 -0.10 -16.21
N SER A 57 3.77 0.44 -16.38
CA SER A 57 2.75 0.46 -15.32
C SER A 57 2.24 -0.93 -14.98
N ALA A 58 2.08 -1.83 -15.97
CA ALA A 58 1.57 -3.17 -15.72
C ALA A 58 2.59 -4.02 -14.96
N GLY A 59 3.87 -3.94 -15.31
CA GLY A 59 4.96 -4.63 -14.60
C GLY A 59 5.07 -4.20 -13.14
N TYR A 60 4.85 -2.92 -12.85
CA TYR A 60 4.83 -2.41 -11.48
C TYR A 60 3.59 -2.84 -10.68
N GLN A 61 2.42 -2.85 -11.30
CA GLN A 61 1.20 -3.34 -10.67
C GLN A 61 1.31 -4.83 -10.35
N TYR A 62 1.79 -5.63 -11.31
CA TYR A 62 2.08 -7.05 -11.13
C TYR A 62 3.08 -7.25 -9.99
N LEU A 63 4.24 -6.59 -10.04
CA LEU A 63 5.27 -6.70 -9.01
C LEU A 63 4.74 -6.26 -7.63
N GLY A 64 3.95 -5.19 -7.56
CA GLY A 64 3.34 -4.74 -6.32
C GLY A 64 2.44 -5.79 -5.68
N ARG A 65 1.62 -6.47 -6.49
CA ARG A 65 0.73 -7.56 -6.05
C ARG A 65 1.52 -8.81 -5.61
N VAL A 66 2.56 -9.17 -6.35
CA VAL A 66 3.48 -10.27 -5.96
C VAL A 66 4.06 -9.97 -4.58
N VAL A 67 4.61 -8.77 -4.37
CA VAL A 67 5.25 -8.36 -3.12
C VAL A 67 4.25 -8.22 -1.95
N ALA A 68 2.99 -7.92 -2.24
CA ALA A 68 1.91 -7.95 -1.26
C ALA A 68 1.52 -9.38 -0.84
N GLY A 69 2.09 -10.42 -1.47
CA GLY A 69 1.81 -11.82 -1.15
C GLY A 69 0.47 -12.32 -1.69
N LEU A 70 -0.11 -11.64 -2.68
CA LEU A 70 -1.35 -12.09 -3.30
C LEU A 70 -1.14 -13.39 -4.09
N PRO A 71 -2.16 -14.27 -4.18
CA PRO A 71 -2.01 -15.59 -4.77
C PRO A 71 -1.89 -15.53 -6.31
N LEU A 72 -0.66 -15.60 -6.87
CA LEU A 72 -0.38 -15.43 -8.31
C LEU A 72 -1.24 -16.31 -9.25
N ASN A 73 -1.60 -17.51 -8.81
CA ASN A 73 -2.29 -18.52 -9.63
C ASN A 73 -3.82 -18.50 -9.45
N GLN A 74 -4.35 -17.45 -8.82
CA GLN A 74 -5.77 -17.28 -8.53
C GLN A 74 -6.32 -16.03 -9.22
N ALA A 75 -7.60 -16.04 -9.59
CA ALA A 75 -8.23 -14.90 -10.29
C ALA A 75 -8.25 -13.64 -9.41
N GLU A 76 -8.32 -13.85 -8.09
CA GLU A 76 -8.21 -12.87 -7.02
C GLU A 76 -6.92 -12.05 -7.11
N PHE A 77 -5.87 -12.58 -7.74
CA PHE A 77 -4.65 -11.82 -8.02
C PHE A 77 -4.93 -10.57 -8.83
N ALA A 78 -5.91 -10.59 -9.74
CA ALA A 78 -6.29 -9.46 -10.57
C ALA A 78 -7.35 -8.57 -9.92
N ALA A 79 -7.92 -8.96 -8.77
CA ALA A 79 -8.98 -8.22 -8.12
C ALA A 79 -8.53 -6.80 -7.74
N LEU A 80 -9.38 -5.81 -7.98
CA LEU A 80 -9.11 -4.44 -7.55
C LEU A 80 -9.07 -4.38 -6.02
N PRO A 81 -8.25 -3.49 -5.43
CA PRO A 81 -8.34 -3.23 -4.00
C PRO A 81 -9.75 -2.71 -3.65
N PRO A 82 -10.19 -2.85 -2.39
CA PRO A 82 -11.40 -2.21 -1.91
C PRO A 82 -11.39 -0.71 -2.24
N HIS A 83 -12.48 -0.23 -2.83
CA HIS A 83 -12.66 1.16 -3.22
C HIS A 83 -14.14 1.54 -3.12
N PHE A 84 -14.42 2.84 -2.97
CA PHE A 84 -15.78 3.33 -2.96
C PHE A 84 -16.32 3.46 -4.39
N GLY A 85 -17.62 3.19 -4.58
CA GLY A 85 -18.29 3.44 -5.85
C GLY A 85 -18.33 4.93 -6.19
N ASP A 86 -18.52 5.77 -5.17
CA ASP A 86 -18.40 7.23 -5.27
C ASP A 86 -17.31 7.74 -4.31
N ASN A 87 -16.12 8.01 -4.86
CA ASN A 87 -14.99 8.53 -4.10
C ASN A 87 -15.19 10.00 -3.65
N ASN A 88 -16.16 10.73 -4.18
CA ASN A 88 -16.42 12.13 -3.85
C ASN A 88 -17.63 12.29 -2.92
N ALA A 89 -18.16 11.17 -2.40
CA ALA A 89 -19.23 11.22 -1.43
C ALA A 89 -18.77 11.96 -0.17
N GLN A 90 -19.63 12.83 0.35
CA GLN A 90 -19.32 13.67 1.51
C GLN A 90 -18.95 12.83 2.75
N CYS A 91 -19.56 11.65 2.92
CA CYS A 91 -19.23 10.72 4.00
C CYS A 91 -17.79 10.22 3.93
N VAL A 92 -17.25 9.99 2.73
CA VAL A 92 -15.86 9.55 2.52
C VAL A 92 -14.89 10.67 2.90
N ASP A 93 -15.13 11.89 2.44
CA ASP A 93 -14.28 13.04 2.75
C ASP A 93 -14.30 13.40 4.25
N SER A 94 -15.47 13.30 4.89
CA SER A 94 -15.58 13.42 6.35
C SER A 94 -14.78 12.33 7.07
N SER A 95 -14.86 11.09 6.60
CA SER A 95 -14.13 9.97 7.18
C SER A 95 -12.61 10.11 7.03
N VAL A 96 -12.12 10.65 5.91
CA VAL A 96 -10.70 10.99 5.73
C VAL A 96 -10.26 12.04 6.73
N THR A 97 -11.08 13.06 6.95
CA THR A 97 -10.78 14.15 7.89
C THR A 97 -10.66 13.65 9.33
N GLU A 98 -11.55 12.76 9.75
CA GLU A 98 -11.55 12.19 11.11
C GLU A 98 -10.46 11.12 11.31
N MET A 99 -10.23 10.25 10.33
CA MET A 99 -9.21 9.19 10.44
C MET A 99 -7.78 9.71 10.28
N PHE A 100 -7.58 10.74 9.45
CA PHE A 100 -6.26 11.25 9.08
C PHE A 100 -6.17 12.78 9.17
N PRO A 101 -6.43 13.38 10.35
CA PRO A 101 -6.52 14.83 10.50
C PRO A 101 -5.23 15.57 10.11
N GLY A 102 -4.06 14.94 10.30
CA GLY A 102 -2.76 15.51 9.91
C GLY A 102 -2.44 15.41 8.41
N LEU A 103 -3.20 14.64 7.64
CA LEU A 103 -2.97 14.40 6.21
C LEU A 103 -4.12 14.90 5.32
N LYS A 104 -5.23 15.36 5.93
CA LYS A 104 -6.44 15.80 5.22
C LYS A 104 -6.22 16.90 4.17
N ASP A 105 -5.23 17.77 4.37
CA ASP A 105 -4.93 18.87 3.45
C ASP A 105 -3.91 18.48 2.37
N THR A 106 -3.38 17.25 2.42
CA THR A 106 -2.39 16.75 1.46
C THR A 106 -3.10 16.16 0.24
N SER A 107 -3.32 16.99 -0.78
CA SER A 107 -4.05 16.61 -2.01
C SER A 107 -3.47 15.36 -2.71
N THR A 108 -2.14 15.21 -2.72
CA THR A 108 -1.45 14.07 -3.36
C THR A 108 -1.69 12.74 -2.68
N LEU A 109 -2.16 12.74 -1.43
CA LEU A 109 -2.43 11.53 -0.66
C LEU A 109 -3.92 11.18 -0.58
N GLN A 110 -4.83 12.06 -1.02
CA GLN A 110 -6.27 11.89 -0.82
C GLN A 110 -6.78 10.54 -1.33
N ASP A 111 -6.44 10.16 -2.56
CA ASP A 111 -6.89 8.89 -3.13
C ASP A 111 -6.33 7.67 -2.36
N ILE A 112 -5.10 7.78 -1.85
CA ILE A 112 -4.48 6.74 -1.04
C ILE A 112 -5.20 6.62 0.31
N LEU A 113 -5.53 7.74 0.96
CA LEU A 113 -6.27 7.74 2.21
C LEU A 113 -7.66 7.13 2.04
N LYS A 114 -8.35 7.43 0.93
CA LYS A 114 -9.65 6.83 0.57
C LYS A 114 -9.54 5.31 0.40
N LEU A 115 -8.51 4.82 -0.29
CA LEU A 115 -8.24 3.38 -0.41
C LEU A 115 -7.95 2.72 0.96
N CYS A 116 -7.25 3.40 1.86
CA CYS A 116 -7.03 2.91 3.22
C CYS A 116 -8.35 2.77 3.99
N ILE A 117 -9.24 3.76 3.92
CA ILE A 117 -10.57 3.68 4.54
C ILE A 117 -11.38 2.56 3.93
N ALA A 118 -11.45 2.48 2.60
CA ALA A 118 -12.19 1.42 1.91
C ALA A 118 -11.70 0.01 2.32
N SER A 119 -10.38 -0.15 2.51
CA SER A 119 -9.79 -1.40 2.99
C SER A 119 -10.21 -1.72 4.43
N LEU A 120 -10.22 -0.72 5.32
CA LEU A 120 -10.68 -0.89 6.69
C LEU A 120 -12.18 -1.21 6.76
N VAL A 121 -12.98 -0.56 5.92
CA VAL A 121 -14.43 -0.78 5.83
C VAL A 121 -14.71 -2.20 5.35
N HIS A 122 -14.10 -2.61 4.25
CA HIS A 122 -14.29 -3.94 3.66
C HIS A 122 -13.89 -5.08 4.62
N HIS A 123 -12.86 -4.87 5.45
CA HIS A 123 -12.38 -5.88 6.40
C HIS A 123 -12.85 -5.66 7.84
N HIS A 124 -13.80 -4.75 8.08
CA HIS A 124 -14.18 -4.32 9.42
C HIS A 124 -14.56 -5.47 10.36
N ASP A 125 -15.46 -6.36 9.92
CA ASP A 125 -15.96 -7.45 10.77
C ASP A 125 -14.86 -8.46 11.09
N HIS A 126 -14.05 -8.79 10.09
CA HIS A 126 -12.89 -9.68 10.24
C HIS A 126 -11.84 -9.11 11.21
N LEU A 127 -11.57 -7.81 11.12
CA LEU A 127 -10.64 -7.13 12.02
C LEU A 127 -11.18 -7.06 13.45
N LYS A 128 -12.49 -6.88 13.64
CA LYS A 128 -13.11 -6.94 14.97
C LYS A 128 -13.05 -8.32 15.61
N GLU A 129 -13.14 -9.37 14.80
CA GLU A 129 -13.08 -10.76 15.29
C GLU A 129 -11.66 -11.16 15.71
N ILE A 130 -10.65 -10.78 14.92
CA ILE A 130 -9.27 -11.26 15.11
C ILE A 130 -8.47 -10.38 16.07
N LEU A 131 -8.72 -9.07 16.10
CA LEU A 131 -7.93 -8.16 16.92
C LEU A 131 -8.37 -8.20 18.38
N PRO A 132 -7.42 -8.15 19.34
CA PRO A 132 -7.75 -7.97 20.75
C PRO A 132 -8.59 -6.72 20.98
N THR A 133 -9.51 -6.76 21.94
CA THR A 133 -10.36 -5.60 22.29
C THR A 133 -9.57 -4.36 22.71
N SER A 134 -8.33 -4.52 23.16
CA SER A 134 -7.40 -3.43 23.50
C SER A 134 -6.65 -2.85 22.30
N HIS A 135 -6.85 -3.38 21.09
CA HIS A 135 -6.09 -2.97 19.91
C HIS A 135 -6.42 -1.51 19.53
N PRO A 136 -5.42 -0.62 19.33
CA PRO A 136 -5.66 0.81 19.06
C PRO A 136 -6.54 1.10 17.85
N LEU A 137 -6.49 0.24 16.82
CA LEU A 137 -7.36 0.38 15.63
C LEU A 137 -8.85 0.37 16.01
N LEU A 138 -9.25 -0.44 16.99
CA LEU A 138 -10.65 -0.50 17.44
C LEU A 138 -11.10 0.76 18.20
N SER A 139 -10.14 1.61 18.59
CA SER A 139 -10.42 2.93 19.17
C SER A 139 -10.47 4.05 18.12
N SER A 140 -10.25 3.74 16.84
CA SER A 140 -10.33 4.72 15.75
C SER A 140 -11.78 5.08 15.40
N TYR A 141 -11.96 6.18 14.67
CA TYR A 141 -13.27 6.75 14.34
C TYR A 141 -14.20 5.72 13.69
N LEU A 142 -13.73 4.99 12.67
CA LEU A 142 -14.53 3.99 11.94
C LEU A 142 -15.06 2.86 12.82
N PHE A 143 -14.25 2.40 13.79
CA PHE A 143 -14.60 1.23 14.61
C PHE A 143 -15.48 1.59 15.81
N ARG A 144 -15.45 2.87 16.24
CA ARG A 144 -16.26 3.42 17.33
C ARG A 144 -17.67 3.84 16.91
N HIS A 145 -17.85 4.22 15.66
CA HIS A 145 -19.09 4.79 15.13
C HIS A 145 -19.72 3.83 14.09
N PRO A 146 -20.45 2.79 14.53
CA PRO A 146 -21.05 1.81 13.61
C PRO A 146 -22.03 2.44 12.60
N GLU A 147 -22.59 3.60 12.91
CA GLU A 147 -23.45 4.39 12.03
C GLU A 147 -22.73 4.97 10.81
N VAL A 148 -21.40 5.16 10.88
CA VAL A 148 -20.60 5.63 9.75
C VAL A 148 -20.39 4.50 8.76
N MET A 149 -20.24 3.27 9.26
CA MET A 149 -20.03 2.07 8.45
C MET A 149 -21.22 1.74 7.55
N THR A 150 -22.43 2.16 7.90
CA THR A 150 -23.61 1.97 7.03
C THR A 150 -23.72 3.02 5.92
N GLN A 151 -22.92 4.08 6.00
CA GLN A 151 -22.90 5.19 5.04
C GLN A 151 -21.73 5.13 4.06
N LEU A 152 -20.78 4.20 4.29
CA LEU A 152 -19.55 3.98 3.50
C LEU A 152 -19.61 2.66 2.75
#